data_AF-A0AAW6YBS0-F1
#
_entry.id   AF-A0AAW6YBS0-F1
#
_cell.length_a   1.000
_cell.length_b   1.000
_cell.length_c   1.000
_cell.angle_alpha   90.00
_cell.angle_beta   90.00
_cell.angle_gamma   90.00
#
_symmetry.space_group_name_H-M   'P 1'
#
loop_
_entity.id
_entity.type
_entity.pdbx_description
1 polymer ?
#
loop_
_entity_poly.entity_id
_entity_poly.type
_entity_poly.pdbx_seq_one_letter_code
_entity_poly.pdbx_strand_id
1 'polypeptide(L)' 'DPAERMAVTNGGPIVIGRDVFVGQYAIVLGGVTIGDGSVVGAGSVVTKDVPAGAIVAGVPAKILKNGVEHTPAIGEEQQS' A
#
# COMPACT_ATOMS: atom_id res chain seq x y z
N ASP A 1 -18.61 -12.07 17.84
CA ASP A 1 -19.78 -12.67 17.15
C ASP A 1 -19.45 -12.91 15.67
N PRO A 2 -19.83 -14.04 15.02
CA PRO A 2 -19.77 -14.17 13.56
C PRO A 2 -20.28 -12.95 12.77
N ALA A 3 -21.29 -12.25 13.28
CA ALA A 3 -21.79 -11.01 12.68
C ALA A 3 -20.75 -9.86 12.74
N GLU A 4 -19.99 -9.75 13.83
CA GLU A 4 -18.91 -8.75 13.96
C GLU A 4 -17.72 -9.03 13.02
N ARG A 5 -17.50 -10.29 12.63
CA ARG A 5 -16.43 -10.65 11.65
C ARG A 5 -16.74 -10.15 10.24
N MET A 6 -18.02 -10.01 9.89
CA MET A 6 -18.48 -9.56 8.57
C MET A 6 -18.41 -8.04 8.38
N ALA A 7 -18.18 -7.29 9.47
CA ALA A 7 -18.10 -5.83 9.47
C ALA A 7 -16.82 -5.27 8.80
N VAL A 8 -15.85 -6.12 8.42
CA VAL A 8 -14.63 -5.73 7.67
C VAL A 8 -14.89 -5.66 6.16
N THR A 9 -16.09 -5.25 5.77
CA THR A 9 -16.47 -5.00 4.38
C THR A 9 -16.90 -3.55 4.20
N ASN A 10 -16.12 -2.60 4.76
CA ASN A 10 -16.21 -1.21 4.30
C ASN A 10 -15.59 -1.14 2.89
N GLY A 11 -16.36 -1.57 1.89
CA GLY A 11 -16.01 -1.66 0.47
C GLY A 11 -15.94 -0.30 -0.22
N GLY A 12 -15.27 0.68 0.41
CA GLY A 12 -14.95 1.94 -0.22
C GLY A 12 -13.92 1.78 -1.35
N PRO A 13 -13.77 2.79 -2.22
CA PRO A 13 -12.75 2.76 -3.25
C PRO A 13 -11.35 2.63 -2.63
N ILE A 14 -10.48 1.91 -3.31
CA ILE A 14 -9.04 1.91 -3.01
C ILE A 14 -8.42 3.05 -3.81
N VAL A 15 -7.65 3.90 -3.13
CA VAL A 15 -6.95 5.02 -3.76
C VAL A 15 -5.45 4.71 -3.72
N ILE A 16 -4.82 4.67 -4.89
CA ILE A 16 -3.37 4.50 -5.04
C ILE A 16 -2.79 5.81 -5.55
N GLY A 17 -1.88 6.40 -4.76
CA GLY A 17 -1.15 7.62 -5.10
C GLY A 17 -0.17 7.43 -6.25
N ARG A 18 0.51 8.52 -6.62
CA ARG A 18 1.56 8.52 -7.65
C ARG A 18 2.80 7.80 -7.15
N ASP A 19 3.52 7.16 -8.07
CA ASP A 19 4.82 6.53 -7.80
C ASP A 19 4.81 5.49 -6.67
N VAL A 20 3.66 4.85 -6.44
CA VAL A 20 3.52 3.77 -5.46
C VAL A 20 4.04 2.46 -6.06
N PHE A 21 4.91 1.77 -5.33
CA PHE A 21 5.28 0.40 -5.65
C PHE A 21 4.41 -0.59 -4.88
N VAL A 22 3.78 -1.52 -5.59
CA VAL A 22 2.99 -2.61 -4.99
C VAL A 22 3.67 -3.94 -5.29
N GLY A 23 4.20 -4.58 -4.24
CA GLY A 23 4.82 -5.89 -4.33
C GLY A 23 3.83 -6.98 -4.74
N GLN A 24 4.36 -8.02 -5.39
CA GLN A 24 3.56 -9.15 -5.87
C GLN A 24 2.70 -9.78 -4.74
N TYR A 25 1.48 -10.17 -5.08
CA TYR A 25 0.53 -10.81 -4.17
C TYR A 25 0.13 -9.97 -2.94
N ALA A 26 0.36 -8.66 -2.93
CA ALA A 26 -0.22 -7.78 -1.93
C ALA A 26 -1.75 -7.68 -2.09
N ILE A 27 -2.46 -7.62 -0.97
CA ILE A 27 -3.91 -7.45 -0.87
C ILE A 27 -4.16 -6.12 -0.15
N VAL A 28 -4.93 -5.23 -0.77
CA VAL A 28 -5.35 -3.96 -0.17
C VAL A 28 -6.85 -4.03 0.11
N LEU A 29 -7.24 -3.78 1.37
CA LEU A 29 -8.65 -3.81 1.75
C LEU A 29 -9.39 -2.56 1.27
N GLY A 30 -10.70 -2.69 1.06
CA GLY A 30 -11.57 -1.59 0.63
C GLY A 30 -11.49 -0.37 1.55
N GLY A 31 -11.61 0.81 0.95
CA GLY A 31 -11.56 2.10 1.64
C GLY A 31 -10.16 2.59 2.01
N VAL A 32 -9.10 1.83 1.70
CA VAL A 32 -7.72 2.20 2.01
C VAL A 32 -7.16 3.17 0.96
N THR A 33 -6.50 4.22 1.44
CA THR A 33 -5.66 5.13 0.65
C THR A 33 -4.18 4.82 0.86
N ILE A 34 -3.44 4.63 -0.23
CA ILE A 34 -1.99 4.53 -0.24
C ILE A 34 -1.41 5.82 -0.81
N GLY A 35 -0.69 6.58 0.02
CA GLY A 35 -0.13 7.87 -0.35
C GLY A 35 1.01 7.78 -1.36
N ASP A 36 1.28 8.90 -2.03
CA ASP A 36 2.32 9.03 -3.06
C ASP A 36 3.69 8.49 -2.60
N GLY A 37 4.42 7.83 -3.49
CA GLY A 37 5.79 7.32 -3.24
C GLY A 37 5.88 6.17 -2.24
N SER A 38 4.77 5.58 -1.81
CA SER A 38 4.76 4.49 -0.83
C SER A 38 5.20 3.16 -1.44
N VAL A 39 5.71 2.26 -0.60
CA VAL A 39 6.11 0.90 -0.99
C VAL A 39 5.33 -0.12 -0.18
N VAL A 40 4.58 -0.98 -0.85
CA VAL A 40 3.89 -2.13 -0.24
C VAL A 40 4.70 -3.39 -0.51
N GLY A 41 5.17 -4.06 0.55
CA GLY A 41 5.91 -5.32 0.43
C GLY A 41 5.07 -6.45 -0.17
N ALA A 42 5.73 -7.39 -0.84
CA ALA A 42 5.08 -8.58 -1.40
C ALA A 42 4.33 -9.40 -0.32
N GLY A 43 3.17 -9.96 -0.69
CA GLY A 43 2.33 -10.78 0.21
C GLY A 43 1.69 -10.03 1.38
N SER A 44 1.71 -8.69 1.39
CA SER A 44 1.16 -7.90 2.49
C SER A 44 -0.36 -7.80 2.44
N VAL A 45 -1.03 -7.73 3.59
CA VAL A 45 -2.47 -7.42 3.70
C VAL A 45 -2.63 -6.04 4.33
N VAL A 46 -2.88 -5.04 3.50
CA VAL A 46 -3.01 -3.63 3.90
C VAL A 46 -4.44 -3.37 4.37
N THR A 47 -4.60 -3.15 5.67
CA THR A 47 -5.91 -3.00 6.32
C THR A 47 -6.21 -1.56 6.77
N LYS A 48 -5.26 -0.63 6.57
CA LYS A 48 -5.34 0.77 6.99
C LYS A 48 -4.59 1.65 6.00
N ASP A 49 -4.92 2.94 5.99
CA ASP A 49 -4.25 3.94 5.16
C ASP A 49 -2.73 3.94 5.35
N VAL A 50 -2.02 4.15 4.25
CA VAL A 50 -0.56 4.20 4.17
C VAL A 50 -0.14 5.65 3.91
N PRO A 51 0.61 6.29 4.82
CA PRO A 51 1.13 7.64 4.59
C PRO A 51 2.06 7.70 3.38
N ALA A 52 2.11 8.84 2.70
CA ALA A 52 3.03 9.07 1.59
C ALA A 52 4.50 8.79 1.98
N GLY A 53 5.25 8.15 1.09
CA GLY A 53 6.65 7.77 1.30
C GLY A 53 6.87 6.70 2.39
N ALA A 54 5.82 6.01 2.85
CA ALA A 54 5.97 4.94 3.82
C ALA A 54 6.25 3.59 3.14
N ILE A 55 7.04 2.75 3.81
CA ILE A 55 7.21 1.33 3.47
C ILE A 55 6.38 0.51 4.44
N VAL A 56 5.47 -0.32 3.94
CA VAL A 56 4.63 -1.21 4.74
C VAL A 56 4.80 -2.67 4.33
N ALA A 57 4.75 -3.60 5.29
CA ALA A 57 4.68 -5.03 4.98
C ALA A 57 4.00 -5.88 6.06
N GLY A 58 3.58 -7.10 5.70
CA GLY A 58 3.09 -8.13 6.61
C GLY A 58 1.56 -8.33 6.60
N VAL A 59 1.08 -9.20 7.49
CA VAL A 59 -0.34 -9.54 7.64
C VAL A 59 -0.75 -9.47 9.13
N PRO A 60 -1.42 -8.39 9.59
CA PRO A 60 -1.72 -7.16 8.84
C PRO A 60 -0.46 -6.35 8.55
N ALA A 61 -0.48 -5.55 7.48
CA ALA A 61 0.64 -4.72 7.09
C ALA A 61 0.93 -3.64 8.16
N LYS A 62 2.21 -3.48 8.49
CA LYS A 62 2.69 -2.46 9.43
C LYS A 62 3.72 -1.58 8.74
N ILE A 63 3.79 -0.32 9.16
CA ILE A 63 4.85 0.60 8.74
C ILE A 63 6.19 0.06 9.23
N LEU A 64 7.10 -0.17 8.29
CA LEU A 64 8.48 -0.55 8.55
C LEU A 64 9.40 0.69 8.55
N LYS A 65 9.12 1.66 7.68
CA LYS A 65 9.90 2.89 7.53
C LYS A 65 9.02 4.03 7.02
N ASN A 66 9.31 5.26 7.46
CA ASN A 66 8.70 6.49 6.98
C ASN A 66 9.71 7.33 6.19
N GLY A 67 9.20 8.26 5.38
CA GLY A 67 10.02 9.30 4.74
C GLY A 67 11.01 8.76 3.71
N VAL A 68 10.62 7.70 3.00
CA VAL A 68 11.42 7.18 1.89
C VAL A 68 11.01 7.93 0.63
N GLU A 69 11.95 8.67 0.06
CA GLU A 69 11.85 9.08 -1.34
C GLU A 69 12.14 7.84 -2.17
N HIS A 70 11.10 7.27 -2.77
CA HIS A 70 11.26 6.21 -3.74
C HIS A 70 11.40 6.84 -5.13
N THR A 71 12.61 6.85 -5.68
CA THR A 71 12.81 7.02 -7.12
C THR A 71 12.20 5.80 -7.80
N PRO A 72 11.17 5.95 -8.68
CA PRO A 72 10.56 4.80 -9.31
C PRO A 72 11.58 4.10 -10.20
N ALA A 73 11.99 2.90 -9.79
CA ALA A 73 12.82 2.04 -10.61
C ALA A 73 11.90 1.31 -11.61
N ILE A 74 11.58 1.98 -12.72
CA ILE A 74 11.41 1.46 -14.10
C ILE A 74 10.65 2.50 -14.93
N GLY A 75 11.38 3.36 -15.65
CA GLY A 75 10.76 4.32 -16.58
C GLY A 75 11.64 5.49 -17.01
N GLU A 76 12.69 5.84 -16.26
CA GLU A 76 13.72 6.74 -16.79
C GLU A 76 14.67 5.94 -17.66
N GLU A 77 14.31 5.87 -18.94
CA GLU A 77 15.24 5.58 -19.99
C GLU A 77 16.43 6.54 -19.82
N GLN A 78 17.63 5.98 -19.57
CA GLN A 78 18.86 6.68 -19.89
C GLN A 78 18.88 6.89 -21.41
N GLN A 79 18.21 7.93 -21.89
CA GLN A 79 18.37 8.44 -23.25
C GLN A 79 18.47 9.96 -23.23
N SER A 80 19.55 10.43 -23.87
CA SER A 80 20.00 11.81 -24.11
C SER A 80 20.74 12.49 -22.96
#